data_AF-A0A1A3NC34-F1
#
_entry.id   AF-A0A1A3NC34-F1
#
_cell.length_a   1.000
_cell.length_b   1.000
_cell.length_c   1.000
_cell.angle_alpha   90.00
_cell.angle_beta   90.00
_cell.angle_gamma   90.00
#
_symmetry.space_group_name_H-M   'P 1'
#
loop_
_entity.id
_entity.type
_entity.pdbx_description
1 polymer ?
#
loop_
_entity_poly.entity_id
_entity_poly.type
_entity_poly.pdbx_seq_one_letter_code
_entity_poly.pdbx_strand_id
1 'polypeptide(L)'
;MTTLDYPAWLRIEHWLNVLFVTLIIRSGIEILATHPKLYWRDDSKPGTEWARFTRKVMPRDRLYDTLDEEESYHPLVALPGRAQLGMGRHWHFFAVIGWILLGISYVVLLFATGQWHRYWPASWSIFPEAWNDIVTYLSFNLPPLLPGEPLDAIQKLTYAAVIFVLAPFQILTGAAQSPAIAARFPWYVRMWGGRQWARSLHFLGLIAFVVFIVIHLSMVFFWGWGSLTALMIFGSVRNTTMATALSLLIIAVIVAVHAAATMWSLRKPRSVQRVLGAVVNVARRILLRPLDSRQDYAVEKISETHRVNGKPPASTEYKVMAVHNFVDWRLRVGGLVENPVTLDLAALRALADRQSQRVMHHCVQGWTSIGEWSGIPLAQLADLVRPLPQAKYVCFLTMQDNDRDEPASHGGGQFYEVMDLELVYKPQTLLAYAINGQPLPIQHGAPLRLRVETQVGFKMAKWINQIEFVNSYAGIGKGAGGWREDNVYYDKNVEI
;
A
#
# COMPACT_ATOMS: atom_id res chain seq x y z
N MET A 1 -14.91 -34.44 -29.06
CA MET A 1 -14.68 -33.24 -28.23
C MET A 1 -14.13 -32.15 -29.11
N THR A 2 -14.73 -30.97 -29.10
CA THR A 2 -14.22 -29.79 -29.82
C THR A 2 -12.91 -29.36 -29.19
N THR A 3 -11.82 -29.34 -29.97
CA THR A 3 -10.53 -28.81 -29.53
C THR A 3 -10.70 -27.35 -29.11
N LEU A 4 -10.38 -27.02 -27.86
CA LEU A 4 -10.46 -25.64 -27.37
C LEU A 4 -9.46 -24.77 -28.16
N ASP A 5 -9.98 -23.74 -28.83
CA ASP A 5 -9.17 -22.79 -29.57
C ASP A 5 -8.52 -21.74 -28.64
N TYR A 6 -7.71 -20.87 -29.23
CA TYR A 6 -7.06 -19.75 -28.54
C TYR A 6 -7.62 -18.42 -29.08
N PRO A 7 -8.79 -18.00 -28.59
CA PRO A 7 -9.47 -16.80 -29.08
C PRO A 7 -8.60 -15.56 -28.87
N ALA A 8 -8.84 -14.52 -29.67
CA ALA A 8 -8.01 -13.31 -29.67
C ALA A 8 -7.95 -12.64 -28.29
N TRP A 9 -9.06 -12.57 -27.57
CA TRP A 9 -9.11 -11.99 -26.22
C TRP A 9 -8.14 -12.71 -25.27
N LEU A 10 -8.14 -14.06 -25.25
CA LEU A 10 -7.28 -14.85 -24.37
C LEU A 10 -5.80 -14.57 -24.62
N ARG A 11 -5.44 -14.39 -25.89
CA ARG A 11 -4.08 -14.09 -26.33
C ARG A 11 -3.64 -12.66 -25.98
N ILE A 12 -4.52 -11.69 -26.18
CA ILE A 12 -4.27 -10.28 -25.84
C ILE A 12 -4.14 -10.11 -24.33
N GLU A 13 -5.08 -10.69 -23.57
CA GLU A 13 -5.09 -10.59 -22.11
C GLU A 13 -3.88 -11.28 -21.49
N HIS A 14 -3.36 -12.37 -22.08
CA HIS A 14 -2.10 -12.97 -21.62
C HIS A 14 -0.94 -11.96 -21.63
N TRP A 15 -0.72 -11.26 -22.74
CA TRP A 15 0.39 -10.29 -22.84
C TRP A 15 0.18 -9.05 -21.98
N LEU A 16 -1.07 -8.57 -21.87
CA LEU A 16 -1.40 -7.49 -20.93
C LEU A 16 -1.18 -7.92 -19.47
N ASN A 17 -1.51 -9.16 -19.14
CA ASN A 17 -1.28 -9.73 -17.82
C ASN A 17 0.22 -9.78 -17.49
N VAL A 18 1.08 -10.16 -18.44
CA VAL A 18 2.54 -10.11 -18.25
C VAL A 18 3.00 -8.68 -17.93
N LEU A 19 2.51 -7.67 -18.64
CA LEU A 19 2.84 -6.27 -18.38
C LEU A 19 2.42 -5.86 -16.95
N PHE A 20 1.16 -6.09 -16.57
CA PHE A 20 0.67 -5.66 -15.26
C PHE A 20 1.34 -6.41 -14.10
N VAL A 21 1.45 -7.74 -14.19
CA VAL A 21 2.08 -8.56 -13.14
C VAL A 21 3.53 -8.13 -12.91
N THR A 22 4.30 -7.90 -13.98
CA THR A 22 5.69 -7.45 -13.84
C THR A 22 5.80 -6.04 -13.25
N LEU A 23 4.87 -5.12 -13.54
CA LEU A 23 4.79 -3.81 -12.91
C LEU A 23 4.44 -3.92 -11.42
N ILE A 24 3.47 -4.77 -11.06
CA ILE A 24 3.06 -5.05 -9.67
C ILE A 24 4.23 -5.63 -8.88
N ILE A 25 4.96 -6.59 -9.43
CA ILE A 25 6.13 -7.21 -8.79
C ILE A 25 7.20 -6.16 -8.48
N ARG A 26 7.67 -5.41 -9.50
CA ARG A 26 8.74 -4.41 -9.30
C ARG A 26 8.34 -3.28 -8.35
N SER A 27 7.10 -2.81 -8.43
CA SER A 27 6.58 -1.77 -7.52
C SER A 27 6.32 -2.29 -6.11
N GLY A 28 5.90 -3.55 -5.96
CA GLY A 28 5.74 -4.21 -4.66
C GLY A 28 7.08 -4.41 -3.94
N ILE A 29 8.15 -4.71 -4.68
CA ILE A 29 9.52 -4.78 -4.14
C ILE A 29 9.97 -3.40 -3.64
N GLU A 30 9.66 -2.31 -4.35
CA GLU A 30 9.94 -0.94 -3.88
C GLU A 30 9.21 -0.64 -2.57
N ILE A 31 7.95 -1.04 -2.43
CA ILE A 31 7.18 -0.88 -1.19
C ILE A 31 7.83 -1.67 -0.05
N LEU A 32 8.20 -2.93 -0.29
CA LEU A 32 8.87 -3.78 0.69
C LEU A 32 10.19 -3.18 1.16
N ALA A 33 10.96 -2.54 0.28
CA ALA A 33 12.26 -1.95 0.59
C ALA A 33 12.21 -0.93 1.74
N THR A 34 11.06 -0.26 1.95
CA THR A 34 10.94 0.78 2.98
C THR A 34 10.66 0.25 4.38
N HIS A 35 10.11 -0.95 4.49
CA HIS A 35 10.13 -1.72 5.72
C HIS A 35 10.47 -3.17 5.37
N PRO A 36 11.77 -3.47 5.18
CA PRO A 36 12.25 -4.74 4.62
C PRO A 36 12.21 -5.86 5.66
N LYS A 37 11.12 -5.95 6.41
CA LYS A 37 10.84 -6.89 7.50
C LYS A 37 9.38 -7.29 7.45
N LEU A 38 9.09 -8.56 7.73
CA LEU A 38 7.74 -9.12 7.76
C LEU A 38 7.49 -9.77 9.12
N TYR A 39 6.26 -9.65 9.64
CA TYR A 39 5.90 -10.10 10.97
C TYR A 39 4.62 -10.93 10.92
N TRP A 40 4.47 -11.81 11.90
CA TRP A 40 3.18 -12.44 12.21
C TRP A 40 2.41 -11.66 13.29
N ARG A 41 3.07 -10.77 14.05
CA ARG A 41 2.46 -10.00 15.13
C ARG A 41 2.13 -8.58 14.68
N ASP A 42 0.91 -8.14 14.97
CA ASP A 42 0.41 -6.81 14.58
C ASP A 42 1.07 -5.63 15.32
N ASP A 43 1.82 -5.89 16.38
CA ASP A 43 2.61 -4.88 17.10
C ASP A 43 3.92 -4.52 16.38
N SER A 44 4.33 -5.30 15.37
CA SER A 44 5.59 -5.13 14.61
C SER A 44 6.81 -4.94 15.52
N LYS A 45 6.83 -5.66 16.66
CA LYS A 45 7.89 -5.54 17.67
C LYS A 45 9.26 -5.86 17.05
N PRO A 46 10.25 -4.94 17.12
CA PRO A 46 11.60 -5.22 16.61
C PRO A 46 12.17 -6.53 17.17
N GLY A 47 12.74 -7.36 16.31
CA GLY A 47 13.30 -8.66 16.69
C GLY A 47 12.31 -9.82 16.61
N THR A 48 11.02 -9.57 16.30
CA THR A 48 10.00 -10.60 16.11
C THR A 48 9.65 -10.86 14.64
N GLU A 49 10.34 -10.21 13.71
CA GLU A 49 10.19 -10.47 12.29
C GLU A 49 10.56 -11.92 11.94
N TRP A 50 9.76 -12.56 11.08
CA TRP A 50 10.06 -13.90 10.56
C TRP A 50 10.91 -13.85 9.29
N ALA A 51 10.91 -12.70 8.60
CA ALA A 51 11.80 -12.43 7.47
C ALA A 51 12.37 -11.01 7.55
N ARG A 52 13.66 -10.89 7.22
CA ARG A 52 14.44 -9.65 7.23
C ARG A 52 15.27 -9.56 5.95
N PHE A 53 15.09 -8.48 5.19
CA PHE A 53 15.73 -8.19 3.90
C PHE A 53 16.64 -6.96 3.94
N THR A 54 17.18 -6.65 5.12
CA THR A 54 18.13 -5.57 5.38
C THR A 54 19.32 -6.08 6.18
N ARG A 55 20.49 -5.50 5.93
CA ARG A 55 21.71 -5.72 6.74
C ARG A 55 22.01 -4.54 7.67
N LYS A 56 21.21 -3.48 7.64
CA LYS A 56 21.41 -2.30 8.48
C LYS A 56 21.25 -2.67 9.95
N VAL A 57 22.15 -2.16 10.77
CA VAL A 57 22.08 -2.25 12.23
C VAL A 57 21.68 -0.88 12.74
N MET A 58 20.57 -0.81 13.47
CA MET A 58 20.08 0.45 14.02
C MET A 58 20.92 0.86 15.23
N PRO A 59 21.21 2.16 15.39
CA PRO A 59 21.99 2.65 16.52
C PRO A 59 21.25 2.42 17.83
N ARG A 60 22.02 2.21 18.91
CA ARG A 60 21.48 2.02 20.28
C ARG A 60 21.74 3.23 21.19
N ASP A 61 22.62 4.11 20.76
CA ASP A 61 23.14 5.28 21.46
C ASP A 61 22.35 6.57 21.14
N ARG A 62 21.55 6.55 20.08
CA ARG A 62 20.68 7.67 19.68
C ARG A 62 19.30 7.17 19.27
N LEU A 63 18.32 8.07 19.32
CA LEU A 63 17.01 7.81 18.74
C LEU A 63 17.16 7.54 17.24
N TYR A 64 16.66 6.39 16.80
CA TYR A 64 16.41 6.09 15.39
C TYR A 64 14.91 6.01 15.16
N ASP A 65 14.50 6.33 13.94
CA ASP A 65 13.11 6.19 13.53
C ASP A 65 12.99 5.20 12.36
N THR A 66 11.76 4.95 11.94
CA THR A 66 11.52 3.93 10.90
C THR A 66 12.01 4.32 9.51
N LEU A 67 12.40 5.57 9.26
CA LEU A 67 13.00 5.98 7.99
C LEU A 67 14.47 5.56 7.90
N ASP A 68 15.17 5.48 9.03
CA ASP A 68 16.55 4.99 9.08
C ASP A 68 16.66 3.51 8.59
N GLU A 69 15.55 2.78 8.64
CA GLU A 69 15.44 1.37 8.24
C GLU A 69 15.21 1.15 6.72
N GLU A 70 14.93 2.19 5.94
CA GLU A 70 14.59 2.06 4.51
C GLU A 70 15.78 1.60 3.67
N GLU A 71 15.58 0.68 2.74
CA GLU A 71 16.60 0.23 1.81
C GLU A 71 16.44 0.87 0.43
N SER A 72 17.56 1.16 -0.21
CA SER A 72 17.60 1.72 -1.57
C SER A 72 17.95 0.62 -2.58
N TYR A 73 16.94 -0.08 -3.08
CA TYR A 73 17.13 -1.11 -4.11
C TYR A 73 17.42 -0.51 -5.50
N HIS A 74 18.10 -1.31 -6.34
CA HIS A 74 18.49 -0.91 -7.68
C HIS A 74 17.27 -0.84 -8.62
N PRO A 75 17.20 0.16 -9.52
CA PRO A 75 16.09 0.30 -10.47
C PRO A 75 15.84 -0.90 -11.39
N LEU A 76 16.77 -1.85 -11.52
CA LEU A 76 16.51 -3.08 -12.29
C LEU A 76 15.55 -4.02 -11.57
N VAL A 77 15.56 -4.03 -10.23
CA VAL A 77 14.77 -4.95 -9.41
C VAL A 77 13.49 -4.28 -8.91
N ALA A 78 13.57 -2.99 -8.59
CA ALA A 78 12.45 -2.23 -8.03
C ALA A 78 12.00 -1.10 -8.99
N LEU A 79 10.72 -0.72 -8.91
CA LEU A 79 10.15 0.37 -9.70
C LEU A 79 9.77 1.54 -8.77
N PRO A 80 10.50 2.67 -8.79
CA PRO A 80 11.66 2.99 -9.64
C PRO A 80 13.03 2.65 -9.03
N GLY A 81 13.11 2.08 -7.82
CA GLY A 81 14.34 2.01 -7.04
C GLY A 81 14.63 3.32 -6.30
N ARG A 82 15.76 3.33 -5.59
CA ARG A 82 16.29 4.52 -4.89
C ARG A 82 15.41 5.04 -3.74
N ALA A 83 14.78 4.13 -2.99
CA ALA A 83 13.96 4.44 -1.81
C ALA A 83 12.82 5.43 -2.10
N GLN A 84 12.16 5.27 -3.23
CA GLN A 84 11.06 6.10 -3.72
C GLN A 84 9.70 5.45 -3.41
N LEU A 85 9.37 5.29 -2.12
CA LEU A 85 8.10 4.65 -1.69
C LEU A 85 6.85 5.26 -2.36
N GLY A 86 6.81 6.59 -2.47
CA GLY A 86 5.70 7.29 -3.11
C GLY A 86 5.49 6.81 -4.54
N MET A 87 6.56 6.77 -5.33
CA MET A 87 6.52 6.30 -6.72
C MET A 87 6.15 4.81 -6.82
N GLY A 88 6.72 3.97 -5.94
CA GLY A 88 6.38 2.55 -5.86
C GLY A 88 4.87 2.35 -5.65
N ARG A 89 4.28 3.06 -4.68
CA ARG A 89 2.84 2.98 -4.40
C ARG A 89 1.96 3.44 -5.57
N HIS A 90 2.31 4.55 -6.24
CA HIS A 90 1.55 5.02 -7.41
C HIS A 90 1.49 3.98 -8.52
N TRP A 91 2.65 3.38 -8.86
CA TRP A 91 2.70 2.33 -9.87
C TRP A 91 2.00 1.05 -9.43
N HIS A 92 2.15 0.65 -8.16
CA HIS A 92 1.55 -0.56 -7.64
C HIS A 92 0.03 -0.49 -7.73
N PHE A 93 -0.59 0.55 -7.18
CA PHE A 93 -2.05 0.65 -7.18
C PHE A 93 -2.63 0.90 -8.58
N PHE A 94 -1.95 1.68 -9.43
CA PHE A 94 -2.34 1.82 -10.83
C PHE A 94 -2.35 0.47 -11.56
N ALA A 95 -1.27 -0.31 -11.43
CA ALA A 95 -1.15 -1.59 -12.08
C ALA A 95 -2.13 -2.63 -11.51
N VAL A 96 -2.38 -2.62 -10.19
CA VAL A 96 -3.38 -3.48 -9.54
C VAL A 96 -4.79 -3.22 -10.06
N ILE A 97 -5.20 -1.95 -10.23
CA ILE A 97 -6.51 -1.62 -10.81
C ILE A 97 -6.63 -2.18 -12.22
N GLY A 98 -5.62 -1.95 -13.07
CA GLY A 98 -5.60 -2.49 -14.43
C GLY A 98 -5.65 -4.02 -14.45
N TRP A 99 -4.89 -4.66 -13.57
CA TRP A 99 -4.84 -6.12 -13.44
C TRP A 99 -6.14 -6.73 -12.95
N ILE A 100 -6.83 -6.11 -11.98
CA ILE A 100 -8.14 -6.57 -11.50
C ILE A 100 -9.19 -6.43 -12.61
N LEU A 101 -9.22 -5.30 -13.33
CA LEU A 101 -10.16 -5.11 -14.44
C LEU A 101 -9.94 -6.15 -15.55
N LEU A 102 -8.67 -6.41 -15.89
CA LEU A 102 -8.29 -7.46 -16.83
C LEU A 102 -8.67 -8.85 -16.32
N GLY A 103 -8.48 -9.12 -15.02
CA GLY A 103 -8.87 -10.40 -14.40
C GLY A 103 -10.38 -10.62 -14.40
N ILE A 104 -11.17 -9.57 -14.16
CA ILE A 104 -12.63 -9.63 -14.22
C ILE A 104 -13.08 -9.91 -15.66
N SER A 105 -12.54 -9.21 -16.67
CA SER A 105 -12.88 -9.49 -18.07
C SER A 105 -12.47 -10.90 -18.48
N TYR A 106 -11.29 -11.34 -18.06
CA TYR A 106 -10.78 -12.70 -18.29
C TYR A 106 -11.74 -13.75 -17.74
N VAL A 107 -12.11 -13.66 -16.47
CA VAL A 107 -13.00 -14.65 -15.83
C VAL A 107 -14.38 -14.65 -16.48
N VAL A 108 -14.95 -13.48 -16.78
CA VAL A 108 -16.25 -13.38 -17.46
C VAL A 108 -16.21 -14.05 -18.84
N LEU A 109 -15.21 -13.72 -19.66
CA LEU A 109 -15.05 -14.31 -21.00
C LEU A 109 -14.76 -15.80 -20.94
N LEU A 110 -13.98 -16.24 -19.95
CA LEU A 110 -13.66 -17.64 -19.72
C LEU A 110 -14.91 -18.49 -19.50
N PHE A 111 -15.85 -18.02 -18.67
CA PHE A 111 -17.12 -18.71 -18.44
C PHE A 111 -18.09 -18.54 -19.61
N ALA A 112 -18.22 -17.33 -20.16
CA ALA A 112 -19.15 -17.04 -21.25
C ALA A 112 -18.84 -17.80 -22.55
N THR A 113 -17.57 -18.11 -22.81
CA THR A 113 -17.12 -18.80 -24.04
C THR A 113 -16.87 -20.30 -23.84
N GLY A 114 -17.08 -20.84 -22.62
CA GLY A 114 -16.77 -22.24 -22.31
C GLY A 114 -15.27 -22.55 -22.18
N GLN A 115 -14.39 -21.55 -22.31
CA GLN A 115 -12.94 -21.74 -22.19
C GLN A 115 -12.49 -22.17 -20.78
N TRP A 116 -13.36 -22.06 -19.76
CA TRP A 116 -13.10 -22.57 -18.40
C TRP A 116 -12.82 -24.08 -18.35
N HIS A 117 -13.33 -24.86 -19.32
CA HIS A 117 -13.05 -26.29 -19.44
C HIS A 117 -11.55 -26.60 -19.58
N ARG A 118 -10.75 -25.63 -20.07
CA ARG A 118 -9.28 -25.71 -20.15
C ARG A 118 -8.64 -25.97 -18.78
N TYR A 119 -9.24 -25.48 -17.71
CA TYR A 119 -8.66 -25.50 -16.37
C TYR A 119 -9.36 -26.48 -15.43
N TRP A 120 -10.64 -26.77 -15.66
CA TRP A 120 -11.41 -27.61 -14.76
C TRP A 120 -11.19 -29.11 -15.01
N PRO A 121 -10.81 -29.91 -13.99
CA PRO A 121 -10.63 -31.34 -14.16
C PRO A 121 -11.96 -32.06 -14.36
N ALA A 122 -12.01 -32.99 -15.32
CA ALA A 122 -13.19 -33.84 -15.55
C ALA A 122 -13.24 -35.08 -14.65
N SER A 123 -12.11 -35.44 -14.02
CA SER A 123 -11.93 -36.65 -13.22
C SER A 123 -10.94 -36.41 -12.08
N TRP A 124 -11.09 -37.15 -10.99
CA TRP A 124 -10.14 -37.20 -9.87
C TRP A 124 -8.83 -37.92 -10.22
N SER A 125 -8.76 -38.63 -11.34
CA SER A 125 -7.52 -39.25 -11.83
C SER A 125 -6.43 -38.23 -12.18
N ILE A 126 -6.80 -36.96 -12.34
CA ILE A 126 -5.84 -35.88 -12.61
C ILE A 126 -4.78 -35.74 -11.51
N PHE A 127 -5.08 -36.08 -10.25
CA PHE A 127 -4.13 -35.96 -9.15
C PHE A 127 -2.99 -37.00 -9.22
N PRO A 128 -3.26 -38.31 -9.34
CA PRO A 128 -2.18 -39.28 -9.58
C PRO A 128 -1.49 -39.07 -10.94
N GLU A 129 -2.20 -38.63 -11.99
CA GLU A 129 -1.58 -38.27 -13.28
C GLU A 129 -0.61 -37.08 -13.12
N ALA A 130 -0.99 -36.03 -12.40
CA ALA A 130 -0.13 -34.88 -12.14
C ALA A 130 1.13 -35.26 -11.33
N TRP A 131 1.02 -36.24 -10.43
CA TRP A 131 2.21 -36.78 -9.75
C TRP A 131 3.17 -37.45 -10.73
N ASN A 132 2.64 -38.26 -11.66
CA ASN A 132 3.45 -38.86 -12.72
C ASN A 132 4.11 -37.79 -13.60
N ASP A 133 3.36 -36.76 -14.00
CA ASP A 133 3.89 -35.64 -14.78
C ASP A 133 5.04 -34.93 -14.05
N ILE A 134 4.92 -34.69 -12.74
CA ILE A 134 6.00 -34.10 -11.93
C ILE A 134 7.26 -34.98 -12.01
N VAL A 135 7.13 -36.29 -11.83
CA VAL A 135 8.27 -37.21 -11.92
C VAL A 135 8.88 -37.19 -13.32
N THR A 136 8.05 -37.15 -14.37
CA THR A 136 8.50 -37.02 -15.76
C THR A 136 9.27 -35.72 -15.99
N TYR A 137 8.76 -34.58 -15.52
CA TYR A 137 9.46 -33.30 -15.59
C TYR A 137 10.78 -33.29 -14.82
N LEU A 138 10.81 -33.86 -13.61
CA LEU A 138 12.05 -33.98 -12.81
C LEU A 138 13.10 -34.88 -13.47
N SER A 139 12.67 -35.80 -14.35
CA SER A 139 13.56 -36.60 -15.21
C SER A 139 13.98 -35.90 -16.51
N PHE A 140 13.65 -34.61 -16.67
CA PHE A 140 13.88 -33.80 -17.88
C PHE A 140 13.18 -34.32 -19.14
N ASN A 141 12.03 -35.00 -18.97
CA ASN A 141 11.18 -35.46 -20.05
C ASN A 141 9.86 -34.68 -20.07
N LEU A 142 9.19 -34.67 -21.23
CA LEU A 142 7.87 -34.06 -21.38
C LEU A 142 6.78 -35.11 -21.14
N PRO A 143 5.85 -34.87 -20.19
CA PRO A 143 4.69 -35.73 -20.04
C PRO A 143 3.75 -35.59 -21.24
N PRO A 144 2.97 -36.64 -21.54
CA PRO A 144 1.94 -36.56 -22.56
C PRO A 144 0.83 -35.58 -22.14
N LEU A 145 0.26 -34.87 -23.12
CA LEU A 145 -0.92 -34.05 -22.89
C LEU A 145 -2.13 -34.92 -22.55
N LEU A 146 -3.08 -34.36 -21.80
CA LEU A 146 -4.36 -35.03 -21.53
C LEU A 146 -5.13 -35.26 -22.86
N PRO A 147 -5.87 -36.38 -23.00
CA PRO A 147 -6.58 -36.68 -24.24
C PRO A 147 -7.57 -35.57 -24.64
N GLY A 148 -7.35 -34.98 -25.82
CA GLY A 148 -8.21 -33.92 -26.36
C GLY A 148 -8.05 -32.55 -25.69
N GLU A 149 -7.05 -32.39 -24.83
CA GLU A 149 -6.81 -31.18 -24.04
C GLU A 149 -5.47 -30.54 -24.41
N PRO A 150 -5.33 -29.21 -24.26
CA PRO A 150 -4.11 -28.50 -24.60
C PRO A 150 -3.02 -28.57 -23.52
N LEU A 151 -3.25 -29.28 -22.41
CA LEU A 151 -2.41 -29.28 -21.21
C LEU A 151 -2.21 -30.71 -20.68
N ASP A 152 -1.06 -30.95 -20.04
CA ASP A 152 -0.89 -32.10 -19.15
C ASP A 152 -1.60 -31.89 -17.80
N ALA A 153 -1.62 -32.90 -16.94
CA ALA A 153 -2.39 -32.88 -15.70
C ALA A 153 -1.83 -31.85 -14.70
N ILE A 154 -0.50 -31.78 -14.52
CA ILE A 154 0.09 -30.82 -13.57
C ILE A 154 -0.03 -29.38 -14.06
N GLN A 155 0.12 -29.11 -15.36
CA GLN A 155 -0.10 -27.80 -15.95
C GLN A 155 -1.55 -27.35 -15.75
N LYS A 156 -2.53 -28.23 -16.01
CA LYS A 156 -3.95 -27.94 -15.83
C LYS A 156 -4.27 -27.55 -14.38
N LEU A 157 -3.81 -28.34 -13.40
CA LEU A 157 -3.97 -28.02 -11.98
C LEU A 157 -3.25 -26.74 -11.57
N THR A 158 -2.02 -26.52 -12.05
CA THR A 158 -1.22 -25.34 -11.70
C THR A 158 -1.85 -24.07 -12.25
N TYR A 159 -2.27 -24.06 -13.52
CA TYR A 159 -2.93 -22.88 -14.11
C TYR A 159 -4.28 -22.60 -13.46
N ALA A 160 -5.07 -23.64 -13.14
CA ALA A 160 -6.28 -23.48 -12.36
C ALA A 160 -6.00 -22.85 -10.99
N ALA A 161 -4.98 -23.33 -10.27
CA ALA A 161 -4.58 -22.78 -8.97
C ALA A 161 -4.11 -21.33 -9.09
N VAL A 162 -3.31 -20.98 -10.09
CA VAL A 162 -2.85 -19.59 -10.29
C VAL A 162 -4.02 -18.64 -10.54
N ILE A 163 -4.95 -19.03 -11.41
CA ILE A 163 -6.08 -18.18 -11.84
C ILE A 163 -7.14 -18.08 -10.73
N PHE A 164 -7.55 -19.20 -10.15
CA PHE A 164 -8.72 -19.24 -9.26
C PHE A 164 -8.38 -19.23 -7.76
N VAL A 165 -7.11 -19.42 -7.39
CA VAL A 165 -6.68 -19.42 -6.00
C VAL A 165 -5.67 -18.31 -5.75
N LEU A 166 -4.51 -18.36 -6.41
CA LEU A 166 -3.40 -17.44 -6.10
C LEU A 166 -3.72 -15.98 -6.45
N ALA A 167 -4.35 -15.73 -7.61
CA ALA A 167 -4.73 -14.38 -8.01
C ALA A 167 -5.78 -13.77 -7.07
N PRO A 168 -6.93 -14.42 -6.79
CA PRO A 168 -7.88 -13.95 -5.77
C PRO A 168 -7.24 -13.79 -4.39
N PHE A 169 -6.39 -14.73 -3.97
CA PHE A 169 -5.66 -14.63 -2.71
C PHE A 169 -4.79 -13.37 -2.64
N GLN A 170 -4.06 -13.01 -3.71
CA GLN A 170 -3.29 -11.76 -3.75
C GLN A 170 -4.17 -10.52 -3.67
N ILE A 171 -5.31 -10.50 -4.39
CA ILE A 171 -6.26 -9.38 -4.35
C ILE A 171 -6.80 -9.21 -2.92
N LEU A 172 -7.22 -10.29 -2.29
CA LEU A 172 -7.81 -10.27 -0.95
C LEU A 172 -6.77 -9.88 0.12
N THR A 173 -5.59 -10.50 0.11
CA THR A 173 -4.50 -10.14 1.05
C THR A 173 -3.99 -8.71 0.83
N GLY A 174 -4.02 -8.20 -0.41
CA GLY A 174 -3.75 -6.80 -0.72
C GLY A 174 -4.79 -5.86 -0.10
N ALA A 175 -6.08 -6.15 -0.28
CA ALA A 175 -7.17 -5.39 0.32
C ALA A 175 -7.12 -5.38 1.86
N ALA A 176 -6.69 -6.48 2.50
CA ALA A 176 -6.55 -6.56 3.95
C ALA A 176 -5.46 -5.64 4.54
N GLN A 177 -4.59 -5.07 3.70
CA GLN A 177 -3.55 -4.13 4.13
C GLN A 177 -4.00 -2.66 4.12
N SER A 178 -5.14 -2.35 3.48
CA SER A 178 -5.74 -1.01 3.41
C SER A 178 -6.19 -0.54 4.80
N PRO A 179 -5.77 0.66 5.25
CA PRO A 179 -6.25 1.27 6.49
C PRO A 179 -7.76 1.42 6.53
N ALA A 180 -8.41 1.87 5.45
CA ALA A 180 -9.86 2.07 5.44
C ALA A 180 -10.65 0.75 5.54
N ILE A 181 -10.19 -0.31 4.86
CA ILE A 181 -10.80 -1.64 4.96
C ILE A 181 -10.58 -2.21 6.35
N ALA A 182 -9.36 -2.13 6.89
CA ALA A 182 -9.05 -2.59 8.25
C ALA A 182 -9.88 -1.85 9.30
N ALA A 183 -10.07 -0.54 9.11
CA ALA A 183 -10.84 0.30 10.00
C ALA A 183 -12.33 -0.06 10.02
N ARG A 184 -12.91 -0.31 8.84
CA ARG A 184 -14.34 -0.57 8.68
C ARG A 184 -14.74 -2.03 8.90
N PHE A 185 -13.85 -2.95 8.56
CA PHE A 185 -14.06 -4.40 8.62
C PHE A 185 -12.93 -5.12 9.37
N PRO A 186 -12.75 -4.89 10.69
CA PRO A 186 -11.68 -5.55 11.45
C PRO A 186 -11.76 -7.09 11.39
N TRP A 187 -12.96 -7.67 11.25
CA TRP A 187 -13.15 -9.12 11.11
C TRP A 187 -12.45 -9.68 9.87
N TYR A 188 -12.46 -8.93 8.77
CA TYR A 188 -11.86 -9.33 7.50
C TYR A 188 -10.34 -9.40 7.65
N VAL A 189 -9.73 -8.43 8.32
CA VAL A 189 -8.28 -8.46 8.58
C VAL A 189 -7.92 -9.58 9.56
N ARG A 190 -8.76 -9.82 10.58
CA ARG A 190 -8.55 -10.91 11.54
C ARG A 190 -8.63 -12.30 10.91
N MET A 191 -9.40 -12.49 9.83
CA MET A 191 -9.49 -13.79 9.14
C MET A 191 -8.12 -14.25 8.59
N TRP A 192 -7.25 -13.30 8.27
CA TRP A 192 -5.88 -13.56 7.82
C TRP A 192 -4.90 -13.76 8.99
N GLY A 193 -5.32 -13.53 10.23
CA GLY A 193 -4.46 -13.51 11.42
C GLY A 193 -4.07 -12.10 11.90
N GLY A 194 -4.50 -11.05 11.19
CA GLY A 194 -4.09 -9.67 11.44
C GLY A 194 -3.49 -9.03 10.19
N ARG A 195 -3.15 -7.74 10.27
CA ARG A 195 -2.60 -7.02 9.11
C ARG A 195 -1.19 -7.48 8.78
N GLN A 196 -0.35 -7.77 9.78
CA GLN A 196 1.01 -8.24 9.53
C GLN A 196 1.02 -9.65 8.93
N TRP A 197 0.07 -10.50 9.34
CA TRP A 197 -0.17 -11.76 8.63
C TRP A 197 -0.58 -11.54 7.18
N ALA A 198 -1.57 -10.68 6.91
CA ALA A 198 -2.00 -10.39 5.55
C ALA A 198 -0.84 -9.91 4.67
N ARG A 199 0.03 -9.02 5.18
CA ARG A 199 1.23 -8.54 4.49
C ARG A 199 2.25 -9.66 4.23
N SER A 200 2.46 -10.54 5.20
CA SER A 200 3.36 -11.69 5.08
C SER A 200 2.85 -12.73 4.07
N LEU A 201 1.56 -13.05 4.11
CA LEU A 201 0.87 -13.91 3.16
C LEU A 201 0.87 -13.31 1.74
N HIS A 202 0.67 -12.00 1.63
CA HIS A 202 0.78 -11.29 0.37
C HIS A 202 2.19 -11.43 -0.23
N PHE A 203 3.24 -11.25 0.57
CA PHE A 203 4.61 -11.49 0.13
C PHE A 203 4.87 -12.95 -0.26
N LEU A 204 4.36 -13.93 0.49
CA LEU A 204 4.50 -15.35 0.12
C LEU A 204 3.81 -15.66 -1.21
N GLY A 205 2.65 -15.06 -1.49
CA GLY A 205 2.02 -15.23 -2.80
C GLY A 205 2.76 -14.49 -3.93
N LEU A 206 3.45 -13.38 -3.66
CA LEU A 206 4.42 -12.79 -4.60
C LEU A 206 5.53 -13.81 -4.93
N ILE A 207 6.11 -14.47 -3.93
CA ILE A 207 7.11 -15.52 -4.14
C ILE A 207 6.53 -16.67 -4.98
N ALA A 208 5.31 -17.12 -4.68
CA ALA A 208 4.64 -18.15 -5.46
C ALA A 208 4.45 -17.73 -6.93
N PHE A 209 4.05 -16.49 -7.19
CA PHE A 209 3.96 -15.93 -8.54
C PHE A 209 5.31 -15.92 -9.26
N VAL A 210 6.38 -15.47 -8.58
CA VAL A 210 7.72 -15.45 -9.16
C VAL A 210 8.21 -16.85 -9.50
N VAL A 211 8.03 -17.82 -8.59
CA VAL A 211 8.39 -19.23 -8.82
C VAL A 211 7.60 -19.79 -10.00
N PHE A 212 6.28 -19.55 -10.05
CA PHE A 212 5.44 -19.95 -11.17
C PHE A 212 5.94 -19.36 -12.49
N ILE A 213 6.22 -18.04 -12.54
CA ILE A 213 6.72 -17.37 -13.75
C ILE A 213 8.05 -17.97 -14.20
N VAL A 214 8.99 -18.21 -13.28
CA VAL A 214 10.30 -18.80 -13.62
C VAL A 214 10.12 -20.18 -14.22
N ILE A 215 9.37 -21.06 -13.56
CA ILE A 215 9.11 -22.43 -14.05
C ILE A 215 8.39 -22.38 -15.40
N HIS A 216 7.31 -21.59 -15.51
CA HIS A 216 6.52 -21.45 -16.73
C HIS A 216 7.38 -20.96 -17.91
N LEU A 217 8.21 -19.94 -17.70
CA LEU A 217 9.11 -19.43 -18.75
C LEU A 217 10.21 -20.43 -19.12
N SER A 218 10.77 -21.16 -18.15
CA SER A 218 11.72 -22.25 -18.43
C SER A 218 11.08 -23.32 -19.30
N MET A 219 9.83 -23.72 -19.00
CA MET A 219 9.12 -24.71 -19.82
C MET A 219 8.92 -24.24 -21.26
N VAL A 220 8.50 -22.98 -21.43
CA VAL A 220 8.33 -22.37 -22.76
C VAL A 220 9.67 -22.30 -23.50
N PHE A 221 10.76 -21.93 -22.82
CA PHE A 221 12.07 -21.80 -23.45
C PHE A 221 12.65 -23.15 -23.91
N PHE A 222 12.62 -24.17 -23.05
CA PHE A 222 13.27 -25.46 -23.34
C PHE A 222 12.43 -26.35 -24.27
N TRP A 223 11.11 -26.32 -24.17
CA TRP A 223 10.25 -27.30 -24.83
C TRP A 223 9.16 -26.72 -25.72
N GLY A 224 8.85 -25.43 -25.56
CA GLY A 224 7.71 -24.79 -26.20
C GLY A 224 8.04 -23.71 -27.22
N TRP A 225 9.31 -23.37 -27.41
CA TRP A 225 9.69 -22.20 -28.18
C TRP A 225 9.29 -22.35 -29.66
N GLY A 226 8.72 -21.29 -30.25
CA GLY A 226 8.22 -21.29 -31.62
C GLY A 226 6.78 -21.81 -31.75
N SER A 227 6.49 -23.02 -31.29
CA SER A 227 5.14 -23.61 -31.40
C SER A 227 4.15 -22.98 -30.41
N LEU A 228 4.51 -22.89 -29.12
CA LEU A 228 3.66 -22.24 -28.11
C LEU A 228 3.58 -20.73 -28.33
N THR A 229 4.66 -20.09 -28.80
CA THR A 229 4.62 -18.68 -29.19
C THR A 229 3.69 -18.45 -30.38
N ALA A 230 3.66 -19.35 -31.37
CA ALA A 230 2.68 -19.29 -32.45
C ALA A 230 1.23 -19.44 -31.96
N LEU A 231 0.96 -20.31 -30.99
CA LEU A 231 -0.35 -20.40 -30.34
C LEU A 231 -0.73 -19.08 -29.64
N MET A 232 0.20 -18.46 -28.90
CA MET A 232 -0.04 -17.18 -28.22
C MET A 232 -0.21 -16.00 -29.19
N ILE A 233 0.40 -16.03 -30.38
CA ILE A 233 0.36 -14.91 -31.33
C ILE A 233 -0.74 -15.06 -32.38
N PHE A 234 -1.01 -16.27 -32.87
CA PHE A 234 -1.95 -16.51 -33.96
C PHE A 234 -3.15 -17.39 -33.58
N GLY A 235 -3.08 -18.08 -32.45
CA GLY A 235 -4.07 -19.07 -32.04
C GLY A 235 -3.95 -20.42 -32.74
N SER A 236 -2.95 -20.60 -33.59
CA SER A 236 -2.62 -21.85 -34.27
C SER A 236 -1.12 -21.93 -34.55
N VAL A 237 -0.58 -23.14 -34.69
CA VAL A 237 0.84 -23.35 -35.01
C VAL A 237 1.07 -23.06 -36.49
N ARG A 238 1.26 -21.78 -36.82
CA ARG A 238 1.58 -21.31 -38.17
C ARG A 238 2.68 -20.26 -38.12
N ASN A 239 3.54 -20.24 -39.13
CA ASN A 239 4.61 -19.25 -39.30
C ASN A 239 5.37 -18.97 -37.98
N THR A 240 6.02 -20.00 -37.43
CA THR A 240 6.69 -19.98 -36.13
C THR A 240 7.80 -18.92 -36.05
N THR A 241 8.48 -18.65 -37.16
CA THR A 241 9.49 -17.58 -37.27
C THR A 241 8.84 -16.20 -37.03
N MET A 242 7.73 -15.89 -37.70
CA MET A 242 7.02 -14.63 -37.51
C MET A 242 6.42 -14.53 -36.11
N ALA A 243 5.85 -15.63 -35.58
CA ALA A 243 5.35 -15.65 -34.21
C ALA A 243 6.45 -15.36 -33.17
N THR A 244 7.64 -15.91 -33.40
CA THR A 244 8.80 -15.66 -32.54
C THR A 244 9.24 -14.20 -32.62
N ALA A 245 9.36 -13.64 -33.82
CA ALA A 245 9.72 -12.23 -34.01
C ALA A 245 8.71 -11.28 -33.34
N LEU A 246 7.41 -11.54 -33.49
CA LEU A 246 6.35 -10.75 -32.85
C LEU A 246 6.36 -10.91 -31.33
N SER A 247 6.61 -12.12 -30.81
CA SER A 247 6.72 -12.34 -29.36
C SER A 247 7.91 -11.58 -28.76
N LEU A 248 9.07 -11.62 -29.41
CA LEU A 248 10.25 -10.86 -29.00
C LEU A 248 10.02 -9.35 -29.08
N LEU A 249 9.27 -8.89 -30.09
CA LEU A 249 8.86 -7.49 -30.20
C LEU A 249 7.96 -7.07 -29.03
N ILE A 250 6.95 -7.88 -28.67
CA ILE A 250 6.08 -7.59 -27.52
C ILE A 250 6.89 -7.55 -26.22
N ILE A 251 7.81 -8.50 -26.02
CA ILE A 251 8.71 -8.52 -24.86
C ILE A 251 9.57 -7.24 -24.84
N ALA A 252 10.15 -6.84 -25.97
CA ALA A 252 10.93 -5.61 -26.08
C ALA A 252 10.09 -4.37 -25.75
N VAL A 253 8.82 -4.33 -26.17
CA VAL A 253 7.88 -3.25 -25.81
C VAL A 253 7.60 -3.25 -24.31
N ILE A 254 7.36 -4.40 -23.68
CA ILE A 254 7.15 -4.50 -22.23
C ILE A 254 8.39 -3.98 -21.48
N VAL A 255 9.59 -4.40 -21.88
CA VAL A 255 10.86 -3.90 -21.32
C VAL A 255 10.98 -2.38 -21.51
N ALA A 256 10.64 -1.86 -22.68
CA ALA A 256 10.65 -0.42 -22.95
C ALA A 256 9.65 0.34 -22.06
N VAL A 257 8.46 -0.20 -21.82
CA VAL A 257 7.47 0.37 -20.87
C VAL A 257 8.05 0.41 -19.46
N HIS A 258 8.70 -0.65 -19.01
CA HIS A 258 9.37 -0.70 -17.70
C HIS A 258 10.50 0.32 -17.56
N ALA A 259 11.31 0.49 -18.62
CA ALA A 259 12.36 1.50 -18.66
C ALA A 259 11.76 2.92 -18.65
N ALA A 260 10.72 3.16 -19.47
CA ALA A 260 10.02 4.44 -19.53
C ALA A 260 9.35 4.79 -18.19
N ALA A 261 8.68 3.83 -17.54
CA ALA A 261 8.08 3.99 -16.21
C ALA A 261 9.13 4.40 -15.17
N THR A 262 10.26 3.71 -15.15
CA THR A 262 11.39 4.00 -14.25
C THR A 262 11.96 5.41 -14.50
N MET A 263 12.23 5.75 -15.77
CA MET A 263 12.76 7.05 -16.14
C MET A 263 11.77 8.19 -15.84
N TRP A 264 10.47 7.97 -16.08
CA TRP A 264 9.43 8.95 -15.81
C TRP A 264 9.31 9.23 -14.31
N SER A 265 9.32 8.19 -13.47
CA SER A 265 9.34 8.32 -12.01
C SER A 265 10.57 9.04 -11.47
N LEU A 266 11.77 8.74 -11.98
CA LEU A 266 12.99 9.37 -11.50
C LEU A 266 13.17 10.81 -12.00
N ARG A 267 12.77 11.12 -13.24
CA ARG A 267 12.98 12.45 -13.85
C ARG A 267 11.81 13.41 -13.61
N LYS A 268 10.58 12.91 -13.51
CA LYS A 268 9.36 13.73 -13.37
C LYS A 268 8.39 13.13 -12.32
N PRO A 269 8.83 12.92 -11.06
CA PRO A 269 8.02 12.26 -10.02
C PRO A 269 6.69 12.96 -9.75
N ARG A 270 6.66 14.29 -9.79
CA ARG A 270 5.42 15.08 -9.64
C ARG A 270 4.39 14.79 -10.73
N SER A 271 4.87 14.54 -11.96
CA SER A 271 3.99 14.19 -13.08
C SER A 271 3.39 12.80 -12.88
N VAL A 272 4.19 11.82 -12.43
CA VAL A 272 3.71 10.47 -12.07
C VAL A 272 2.65 10.55 -10.98
N GLN A 273 2.94 11.26 -9.88
CA GLN A 273 2.02 11.44 -8.76
C GLN A 273 0.67 12.01 -9.22
N ARG A 274 0.67 13.02 -10.10
CA ARG A 274 -0.57 13.63 -10.60
C ARG A 274 -1.34 12.70 -11.54
N VAL A 275 -0.64 12.08 -12.51
CA VAL A 275 -1.29 11.29 -13.57
C VAL A 275 -1.79 9.94 -13.02
N LEU A 276 -0.92 9.17 -12.36
CA LEU A 276 -1.33 7.89 -11.78
C LEU A 276 -2.25 8.09 -10.58
N GLY A 277 -1.98 9.10 -9.75
CA GLY A 277 -2.83 9.46 -8.63
C GLY A 277 -4.25 9.85 -9.06
N ALA A 278 -4.44 10.50 -10.21
CA ALA A 278 -5.79 10.81 -10.71
C ALA A 278 -6.62 9.54 -10.95
N VAL A 279 -6.01 8.49 -11.52
CA VAL A 279 -6.67 7.20 -11.76
C VAL A 279 -6.98 6.50 -10.44
N VAL A 280 -5.99 6.37 -9.55
CA VAL A 280 -6.15 5.69 -8.25
C VAL A 280 -7.19 6.40 -7.37
N ASN A 281 -7.23 7.73 -7.41
CA ASN A 281 -8.15 8.53 -6.62
C ASN A 281 -9.62 8.32 -7.01
N VAL A 282 -9.93 7.99 -8.27
CA VAL A 282 -11.31 7.65 -8.68
C VAL A 282 -11.78 6.39 -7.95
N ALA A 283 -11.02 5.30 -8.05
CA ALA A 283 -11.38 4.03 -7.40
C ALA A 283 -11.48 4.19 -5.88
N ARG A 284 -10.52 4.88 -5.27
CA ARG A 284 -10.48 5.18 -3.83
C ARG A 284 -11.70 5.99 -3.35
N ARG A 285 -12.09 7.05 -4.06
CA ARG A 285 -13.24 7.89 -3.70
C ARG A 285 -14.55 7.11 -3.70
N ILE A 286 -14.69 6.16 -4.63
CA ILE A 286 -15.88 5.32 -4.74
C ILE A 286 -15.87 4.22 -3.67
N LEU A 287 -14.74 3.51 -3.51
CA LEU A 287 -14.70 2.27 -2.74
C LEU A 287 -14.31 2.44 -1.28
N LEU A 288 -13.41 3.39 -0.96
CA LEU A 288 -12.75 3.46 0.34
C LEU A 288 -13.15 4.70 1.13
N ARG A 289 -13.35 5.84 0.46
CA ARG A 289 -13.67 7.10 1.12
C ARG A 289 -14.98 7.07 1.94
N PRO A 290 -16.05 6.40 1.49
CA PRO A 290 -17.30 6.32 2.25
C PRO A 290 -17.18 5.47 3.53
N LEU A 291 -16.09 4.72 3.71
CA LEU A 291 -15.95 3.81 4.84
C LEU A 291 -15.61 4.57 6.12
N ASP A 292 -16.30 4.23 7.21
CA ASP A 292 -16.04 4.76 8.55
C ASP A 292 -15.32 3.75 9.44
N SER A 293 -14.46 4.25 10.32
CA SER A 293 -13.77 3.38 11.27
C SER A 293 -14.76 2.85 12.33
N ARG A 294 -14.62 1.57 12.66
CA ARG A 294 -15.36 0.86 13.73
C ARG A 294 -14.41 0.01 14.57
N GLN A 295 -13.17 0.47 14.70
CA GLN A 295 -12.13 -0.27 15.41
C GLN A 295 -12.33 -0.16 16.91
N ASP A 296 -12.25 -1.29 17.59
CA ASP A 296 -12.12 -1.33 19.04
C ASP A 296 -11.41 -2.62 19.42
N TYR A 297 -10.08 -2.55 19.54
CA TYR A 297 -9.26 -3.71 19.89
C TYR A 297 -9.35 -3.99 21.39
N ALA A 298 -9.26 -5.27 21.78
CA ALA A 298 -9.18 -5.64 23.19
C ALA A 298 -7.89 -5.12 23.83
N VAL A 299 -7.89 -4.89 25.15
CA VAL A 299 -6.77 -4.28 25.89
C VAL A 299 -5.49 -5.11 25.75
N GLU A 300 -5.62 -6.43 25.69
CA GLU A 300 -4.50 -7.37 25.59
C GLU A 300 -3.80 -7.32 24.22
N LYS A 301 -4.41 -6.63 23.23
CA LYS A 301 -3.81 -6.39 21.92
C LYS A 301 -3.00 -5.11 21.86
N ILE A 302 -3.05 -4.27 22.89
CA ILE A 302 -2.24 -3.04 22.95
C ILE A 302 -0.76 -3.42 22.88
N SER A 303 -0.02 -2.74 22.00
CA SER A 303 1.40 -2.97 21.81
C SER A 303 2.18 -2.50 23.04
N GLU A 304 3.11 -3.32 23.52
CA GLU A 304 4.02 -2.96 24.61
C GLU A 304 4.86 -1.72 24.28
N THR A 305 5.27 -1.62 23.01
CA THR A 305 6.10 -0.53 22.48
C THR A 305 5.52 -0.02 21.18
N HIS A 306 5.55 1.30 20.99
CA HIS A 306 5.14 1.94 19.75
C HIS A 306 6.35 2.43 18.97
N ARG A 307 6.42 2.07 17.68
CA ARG A 307 7.50 2.53 16.80
C ARG A 307 7.41 4.04 16.57
N VAL A 308 8.56 4.68 16.42
CA VAL A 308 8.68 6.12 16.15
C VAL A 308 8.92 6.33 14.66
N ASN A 309 8.22 7.33 14.10
CA ASN A 309 8.38 7.79 12.72
C ASN A 309 8.44 9.32 12.73
N GLY A 310 9.51 9.86 12.17
CA GLY A 310 9.84 11.29 12.25
C GLY A 310 10.44 11.69 13.60
N LYS A 311 11.29 12.71 13.56
CA LYS A 311 12.07 13.20 14.71
C LYS A 311 11.37 14.36 15.43
N PRO A 312 11.38 14.41 16.78
CA PRO A 312 10.74 15.50 17.52
C PRO A 312 11.33 16.88 17.22
N PRO A 313 10.56 17.96 17.40
CA PRO A 313 11.09 19.31 17.27
C PRO A 313 12.26 19.54 18.23
N ALA A 314 13.38 20.00 17.67
CA ALA A 314 14.60 20.29 18.41
C ALA A 314 14.75 21.78 18.78
N SER A 315 13.75 22.60 18.44
CA SER A 315 13.71 24.03 18.75
C SER A 315 13.80 24.28 20.26
N THR A 316 14.45 25.38 20.63
CA THR A 316 14.57 25.79 22.03
C THR A 316 13.18 26.04 22.63
N GLU A 317 12.29 26.67 21.87
CA GLU A 317 10.92 26.98 22.29
C GLU A 317 10.14 25.71 22.62
N TYR A 318 10.21 24.69 21.74
CA TYR A 318 9.55 23.41 21.97
C TYR A 318 10.13 22.69 23.20
N LYS A 319 11.45 22.70 23.37
CA LYS A 319 12.11 22.09 24.53
C LYS A 319 11.70 22.76 25.84
N VAL A 320 11.62 24.10 25.88
CA VAL A 320 11.15 24.84 27.06
C VAL A 320 9.70 24.48 27.38
N MET A 321 8.82 24.47 26.39
CA MET A 321 7.43 24.01 26.57
C MET A 321 7.37 22.58 27.12
N ALA A 322 8.20 21.67 26.61
CA ALA A 322 8.23 20.29 27.08
C ALA A 322 8.67 20.17 28.55
N VAL A 323 9.66 20.95 29.00
CA VAL A 323 10.10 21.00 30.41
C VAL A 323 8.98 21.49 31.33
N HIS A 324 8.16 22.43 30.87
CA HIS A 324 7.01 22.94 31.62
C HIS A 324 5.72 22.13 31.41
N ASN A 325 5.81 20.87 30.95
CA ASN A 325 4.65 20.02 30.67
C ASN A 325 3.60 20.67 29.75
N PHE A 326 4.06 21.49 28.81
CA PHE A 326 3.27 22.19 27.80
C PHE A 326 2.20 23.17 28.35
N VAL A 327 2.36 23.70 29.56
CA VAL A 327 1.45 24.76 30.08
C VAL A 327 1.52 26.05 29.25
N ASP A 328 2.67 26.31 28.62
CA ASP A 328 2.89 27.47 27.76
C ASP A 328 2.47 27.22 26.30
N TRP A 329 2.11 25.99 25.94
CA TRP A 329 1.70 25.66 24.58
C TRP A 329 0.33 26.26 24.25
N ARG A 330 0.15 26.69 23.01
CA ARG A 330 -1.08 27.28 22.48
C ARG A 330 -1.42 26.68 21.12
N LEU A 331 -2.66 26.28 20.94
CA LEU A 331 -3.27 25.88 19.67
C LEU A 331 -4.00 27.07 19.07
N ARG A 332 -3.54 27.55 17.92
CA ARG A 332 -4.28 28.54 17.12
C ARG A 332 -5.21 27.82 16.15
N VAL A 333 -6.49 28.17 16.13
CA VAL A 333 -7.46 27.60 15.20
C VAL A 333 -8.15 28.74 14.45
N GLY A 334 -8.01 28.76 13.12
CA GLY A 334 -8.39 29.90 12.31
C GLY A 334 -8.68 29.56 10.85
N GLY A 335 -8.55 30.57 9.99
CA GLY A 335 -8.79 30.48 8.56
C GLY A 335 -10.23 30.82 8.22
N LEU A 336 -10.86 29.99 7.39
CA LEU A 336 -12.25 30.12 6.97
C LEU A 336 -13.21 29.58 8.05
N VAL A 337 -13.29 30.29 9.17
CA VAL A 337 -14.14 29.97 10.33
C VAL A 337 -14.86 31.22 10.85
N GLU A 338 -16.01 31.07 11.48
CA GLU A 338 -16.74 32.18 12.11
C GLU A 338 -16.09 32.61 13.44
N ASN A 339 -15.64 31.64 14.23
CA ASN A 339 -15.13 31.86 15.59
C ASN A 339 -13.67 31.37 15.71
N PRO A 340 -12.67 32.16 15.27
CA PRO A 340 -11.27 31.80 15.48
C PRO A 340 -10.92 31.82 16.97
N VAL A 341 -10.15 30.83 17.43
CA VAL A 341 -9.80 30.66 18.84
C VAL A 341 -8.32 30.38 19.03
N THR A 342 -7.81 30.69 20.22
CA THR A 342 -6.52 30.20 20.71
C THR A 342 -6.74 29.48 22.03
N LEU A 343 -6.38 28.20 22.08
CA LEU A 343 -6.61 27.34 23.24
C LEU A 343 -5.28 26.92 23.85
N ASP A 344 -5.18 26.93 25.17
CA ASP A 344 -4.14 26.14 25.84
C ASP A 344 -4.58 24.67 25.96
N LEU A 345 -3.70 23.83 26.52
CA LEU A 345 -3.98 22.40 26.66
C LEU A 345 -5.14 22.10 27.63
N ALA A 346 -5.36 22.95 28.64
CA ALA A 346 -6.44 22.78 29.61
C ALA A 346 -7.80 23.12 28.99
N ALA A 347 -7.88 24.25 28.27
CA ALA A 347 -9.05 24.68 27.52
C ALA A 347 -9.44 23.67 26.45
N LEU A 348 -8.46 23.11 25.72
CA LEU A 348 -8.72 22.05 24.74
C LEU A 348 -9.34 20.80 25.38
N ARG A 349 -8.85 20.38 26.55
CA ARG A 349 -9.39 19.24 27.30
C ARG A 349 -10.79 19.50 27.85
N ALA A 350 -11.13 20.75 28.11
CA ALA A 350 -12.43 21.16 28.62
C ALA A 350 -13.51 21.30 27.51
N LEU A 351 -13.14 21.24 26.23
CA LEU A 351 -14.10 21.39 25.12
C LEU A 351 -15.13 20.26 25.03
N ALA A 352 -14.73 19.03 25.36
CA ALA A 352 -15.56 17.86 25.26
C ALA A 352 -15.07 16.75 26.19
N ASP A 353 -15.97 15.83 26.53
CA ASP A 353 -15.60 14.62 27.26
C ASP A 353 -14.50 13.86 26.53
N ARG A 354 -13.53 13.38 27.31
CA ARG A 354 -12.41 12.60 26.79
C ARG A 354 -12.93 11.32 26.13
N GLN A 355 -12.68 11.20 24.83
CA GLN A 355 -12.92 9.95 24.12
C GLN A 355 -11.64 9.12 24.07
N SER A 356 -11.80 7.80 24.21
CA SER A 356 -10.72 6.82 24.13
C SER A 356 -11.04 5.79 23.04
N GLN A 357 -10.04 5.44 22.24
CA GLN A 357 -10.19 4.46 21.14
C GLN A 357 -8.99 3.51 21.07
N ARG A 358 -9.26 2.20 21.01
CA ARG A 358 -8.24 1.15 20.86
C ARG A 358 -8.15 0.78 19.39
N VAL A 359 -7.12 1.28 18.72
CA VAL A 359 -7.06 1.34 17.25
C VAL A 359 -5.69 0.95 16.74
N MET A 360 -5.63 0.40 15.53
CA MET A 360 -4.38 0.06 14.86
C MET A 360 -3.84 1.28 14.11
N HIS A 361 -2.61 1.67 14.41
CA HIS A 361 -1.83 2.58 13.58
C HIS A 361 -1.29 1.84 12.36
N HIS A 362 -1.59 2.35 11.17
CA HIS A 362 -1.09 1.83 9.90
C HIS A 362 0.01 2.75 9.35
N CYS A 363 1.28 2.32 9.39
CA CYS A 363 2.32 3.09 8.71
C CYS A 363 2.33 2.79 7.21
N VAL A 364 2.59 3.81 6.41
CA VAL A 364 2.74 3.71 4.95
C VAL A 364 3.88 2.77 4.55
N GLN A 365 4.93 2.64 5.37
CA GLN A 365 6.06 1.73 5.12
C GLN A 365 5.70 0.25 5.35
N GLY A 366 4.61 -0.03 6.07
CA GLY A 366 4.09 -1.40 6.24
C GLY A 366 4.06 -1.94 7.67
N TRP A 367 4.70 -1.31 8.65
CA TRP A 367 4.60 -1.69 10.06
C TRP A 367 3.29 -1.16 10.71
N THR A 368 2.89 -1.78 11.81
CA THR A 368 1.67 -1.44 12.57
C THR A 368 1.96 -1.36 14.05
N SER A 369 1.04 -0.75 14.79
CA SER A 369 1.05 -0.76 16.25
C SER A 369 -0.34 -0.46 16.78
N ILE A 370 -0.80 -1.18 17.81
CA ILE A 370 -2.14 -1.01 18.39
C ILE A 370 -1.99 -0.20 19.67
N GLY A 371 -2.69 0.92 19.77
CA GLY A 371 -2.66 1.78 20.97
C GLY A 371 -4.05 2.24 21.37
N GLU A 372 -4.20 2.56 22.65
CA GLU A 372 -5.38 3.27 23.16
C GLU A 372 -5.12 4.77 23.11
N TRP A 373 -5.74 5.46 22.17
CA TRP A 373 -5.57 6.91 22.00
C TRP A 373 -6.70 7.65 22.69
N SER A 374 -6.37 8.70 23.43
CA SER A 374 -7.36 9.51 24.13
C SER A 374 -7.22 11.00 23.83
N GLY A 375 -8.35 11.69 23.69
CA GLY A 375 -8.40 13.05 23.17
C GLY A 375 -9.81 13.63 23.10
N ILE A 376 -9.98 14.67 22.27
CA ILE A 376 -11.30 15.16 21.85
C ILE A 376 -11.58 14.80 20.39
N PRO A 377 -12.84 14.53 20.01
CA PRO A 377 -13.21 14.39 18.60
C PRO A 377 -12.91 15.68 17.85
N LEU A 378 -12.31 15.58 16.66
CA LEU A 378 -12.00 16.78 15.89
C LEU A 378 -13.27 17.54 15.47
N ALA A 379 -14.40 16.83 15.31
CA ALA A 379 -15.71 17.43 15.07
C ALA A 379 -16.11 18.45 16.15
N GLN A 380 -15.80 18.20 17.43
CA GLN A 380 -16.14 19.13 18.52
C GLN A 380 -15.37 20.45 18.41
N LEU A 381 -14.11 20.39 17.97
CA LEU A 381 -13.34 21.59 17.67
C LEU A 381 -13.93 22.34 16.45
N ALA A 382 -14.36 21.61 15.42
CA ALA A 382 -15.01 22.20 14.26
C ALA A 382 -16.33 22.88 14.64
N ASP A 383 -17.17 22.24 15.45
CA ASP A 383 -18.44 22.81 15.91
C ASP A 383 -18.26 24.12 16.69
N LEU A 384 -17.18 24.22 17.49
CA LEU A 384 -16.80 25.44 18.20
C LEU A 384 -16.48 26.60 17.23
N VAL A 385 -15.61 26.34 16.25
CA VAL A 385 -15.11 27.39 15.36
C VAL A 385 -16.04 27.71 14.20
N ARG A 386 -16.98 26.81 13.88
CA ARG A 386 -17.96 26.90 12.78
C ARG A 386 -17.31 27.23 11.43
N PRO A 387 -16.78 26.22 10.71
CA PRO A 387 -16.17 26.42 9.40
C PRO A 387 -17.14 27.06 8.42
N LEU A 388 -16.67 28.08 7.70
CA LEU A 388 -17.46 28.76 6.68
C LEU A 388 -17.75 27.82 5.49
N PRO A 389 -18.85 28.03 4.73
CA PRO A 389 -19.22 27.16 3.61
C PRO A 389 -18.14 26.99 2.51
N GLN A 390 -17.20 27.94 2.41
CA GLN A 390 -16.10 27.87 1.44
C GLN A 390 -14.94 26.98 1.92
N ALA A 391 -14.88 26.60 3.20
CA ALA A 391 -13.87 25.70 3.72
C ALA A 391 -14.04 24.30 3.12
N LYS A 392 -12.96 23.77 2.53
CA LYS A 392 -12.95 22.43 1.90
C LYS A 392 -11.92 21.51 2.53
N TYR A 393 -10.89 22.09 3.14
CA TYR A 393 -9.78 21.38 3.73
C TYR A 393 -9.41 21.95 5.10
N VAL A 394 -8.69 21.17 5.88
CA VAL A 394 -8.09 21.56 7.14
C VAL A 394 -6.59 21.35 7.03
N CYS A 395 -5.82 22.41 7.26
CA CYS A 395 -4.36 22.41 7.28
C CYS A 395 -3.87 22.38 8.72
N PHE A 396 -3.07 21.38 9.06
CA PHE A 396 -2.42 21.22 10.36
C PHE A 396 -0.97 21.66 10.22
N LEU A 397 -0.59 22.70 10.93
CA LEU A 397 0.78 23.19 11.03
C LEU A 397 1.40 22.68 12.33
N THR A 398 2.66 22.28 12.24
CA THR A 398 3.37 21.63 13.35
C THR A 398 4.58 22.44 13.78
N MET A 399 5.11 22.12 14.95
CA MET A 399 6.33 22.73 15.49
C MET A 399 7.62 22.11 14.90
N GLN A 400 7.47 21.05 14.10
CA GLN A 400 8.58 20.39 13.44
C GLN A 400 9.01 21.18 12.21
N ASP A 401 10.31 21.42 12.12
CA ASP A 401 10.96 21.95 10.93
C ASP A 401 11.97 20.93 10.44
N ASN A 402 11.78 20.41 9.22
CA ASN A 402 12.58 19.30 8.73
C ASN A 402 14.01 19.70 8.33
N ASP A 403 14.29 20.98 8.05
CA ASP A 403 15.67 21.44 7.86
C ASP A 403 16.47 21.30 9.17
N ARG A 404 15.81 21.59 10.30
CA ARG A 404 16.41 21.51 11.64
C ARG A 404 16.36 20.10 12.24
N ASP A 405 15.19 19.46 12.19
CA ASP A 405 14.85 18.30 13.01
C ASP A 405 15.11 16.97 12.28
N GLU A 406 15.03 16.98 10.94
CA GLU A 406 15.17 15.78 10.10
C GLU A 406 15.97 16.08 8.81
N PRO A 407 17.22 16.60 8.91
CA PRO A 407 17.99 17.11 7.76
C PRO A 407 18.38 16.02 6.74
N ALA A 408 18.25 14.75 7.11
CA ALA A 408 18.46 13.60 6.21
C ALA A 408 17.22 13.29 5.34
N SER A 409 16.09 13.96 5.57
CA SER A 409 14.87 13.76 4.80
C SER A 409 14.96 14.39 3.40
N HIS A 410 14.15 13.92 2.46
CA HIS A 410 14.14 14.39 1.07
C HIS A 410 13.43 15.75 0.87
N GLY A 411 13.64 16.70 1.76
CA GLY A 411 13.08 18.05 1.69
C GLY A 411 13.30 18.84 2.98
N GLY A 412 13.03 20.14 2.92
CA GLY A 412 13.15 21.06 4.05
C GLY A 412 11.82 21.67 4.50
N GLY A 413 11.90 22.57 5.48
CA GLY A 413 10.81 23.40 5.96
C GLY A 413 9.86 22.76 6.95
N GLN A 414 8.90 23.56 7.40
CA GLN A 414 7.89 23.18 8.38
C GLN A 414 7.07 21.98 7.92
N PHE A 415 6.94 20.96 8.79
CA PHE A 415 6.03 19.87 8.53
C PHE A 415 4.59 20.35 8.69
N TYR A 416 3.77 20.07 7.69
CA TYR A 416 2.36 20.39 7.67
C TYR A 416 1.58 19.27 6.99
N GLU A 417 0.30 19.16 7.31
CA GLU A 417 -0.59 18.19 6.67
C GLU A 417 -1.92 18.80 6.29
N VAL A 418 -2.45 18.39 5.14
CA VAL A 418 -3.79 18.80 4.70
C VAL A 418 -4.72 17.60 4.60
N MET A 419 -5.90 17.77 5.19
CA MET A 419 -6.97 16.79 5.20
C MET A 419 -8.22 17.41 4.59
N ASP A 420 -9.05 16.63 3.88
CA ASP A 420 -10.36 17.13 3.46
C ASP A 420 -11.27 17.32 4.69
N LEU A 421 -12.09 18.37 4.65
CA LEU A 421 -12.96 18.74 5.75
C LEU A 421 -13.94 17.61 6.13
N GLU A 422 -14.38 16.79 5.18
CA GLU A 422 -15.29 15.67 5.47
C GLU A 422 -14.70 14.64 6.44
N LEU A 423 -13.37 14.48 6.51
CA LEU A 423 -12.74 13.53 7.42
C LEU A 423 -12.80 13.98 8.89
N VAL A 424 -12.99 15.29 9.13
CA VAL A 424 -13.16 15.86 10.48
C VAL A 424 -14.33 15.21 11.21
N TYR A 425 -15.41 14.94 10.49
CA TYR A 425 -16.66 14.44 11.05
C TYR A 425 -16.76 12.91 11.05
N LYS A 426 -15.73 12.20 10.57
CA LYS A 426 -15.71 10.74 10.64
C LYS A 426 -15.54 10.24 12.07
N PRO A 427 -16.18 9.11 12.43
CA PRO A 427 -15.92 8.44 13.69
C PRO A 427 -14.43 8.15 13.86
N GLN A 428 -13.93 8.28 15.09
CA GLN A 428 -12.54 8.02 15.45
C GLN A 428 -11.50 8.97 14.83
N THR A 429 -11.94 10.10 14.25
CA THR A 429 -11.07 11.24 13.95
C THR A 429 -10.90 12.10 15.21
N LEU A 430 -9.69 12.11 15.76
CA LEU A 430 -9.41 12.58 17.12
C LEU A 430 -8.20 13.51 17.16
N LEU A 431 -8.27 14.55 18.00
CA LEU A 431 -7.09 15.26 18.49
C LEU A 431 -6.65 14.63 19.80
N ALA A 432 -5.66 13.74 19.70
CA ALA A 432 -5.13 12.98 20.82
C ALA A 432 -4.12 13.78 21.63
N TYR A 433 -4.26 13.75 22.94
CA TYR A 433 -3.29 14.29 23.92
C TYR A 433 -2.76 13.22 24.89
N ALA A 434 -3.23 11.98 24.76
CA ALA A 434 -2.84 10.85 25.60
C ALA A 434 -2.82 9.53 24.81
N ILE A 435 -1.99 8.59 25.26
CA ILE A 435 -1.87 7.23 24.75
C ILE A 435 -1.70 6.24 25.91
N ASN A 436 -2.42 5.11 25.88
CA ASN A 436 -2.41 4.05 26.89
C ASN A 436 -2.57 4.57 28.32
N GLY A 437 -3.54 5.46 28.52
CA GLY A 437 -3.83 6.09 29.81
C GLY A 437 -2.83 7.16 30.28
N GLN A 438 -1.73 7.38 29.55
CA GLN A 438 -0.68 8.34 29.91
C GLN A 438 -0.67 9.57 28.99
N PRO A 439 -0.13 10.72 29.44
CA PRO A 439 0.14 11.84 28.54
C PRO A 439 0.97 11.41 27.34
N LEU A 440 0.71 12.01 26.18
CA LEU A 440 1.45 11.72 24.95
C LEU A 440 2.97 11.87 25.17
N PRO A 441 3.78 10.85 24.85
CA PRO A 441 5.23 11.03 24.79
C PRO A 441 5.64 11.96 23.66
N ILE A 442 6.72 12.71 23.85
CA ILE A 442 7.27 13.67 22.85
C ILE A 442 7.44 13.00 21.48
N GLN A 443 8.04 11.82 21.41
CA GLN A 443 8.25 11.06 20.17
C GLN A 443 6.96 10.66 19.43
N HIS A 444 5.83 10.64 20.13
CA HIS A 444 4.52 10.30 19.56
C HIS A 444 3.64 11.52 19.27
N GLY A 445 4.15 12.74 19.50
CA GLY A 445 3.52 13.98 19.08
C GLY A 445 2.97 14.84 20.20
N ALA A 446 3.53 14.80 21.41
CA ALA A 446 3.13 15.69 22.50
C ALA A 446 3.19 17.19 22.09
N PRO A 447 2.33 18.06 22.61
CA PRO A 447 1.19 17.75 23.48
C PRO A 447 -0.04 17.29 22.70
N LEU A 448 -0.05 17.45 21.37
CA LEU A 448 -1.22 17.21 20.54
C LEU A 448 -0.88 16.55 19.20
N ARG A 449 -1.61 15.48 18.88
CA ARG A 449 -1.48 14.71 17.65
C ARG A 449 -2.85 14.46 17.00
N LEU A 450 -2.92 14.58 15.68
CA LEU A 450 -4.07 14.12 14.91
C LEU A 450 -4.12 12.58 14.83
N ARG A 451 -5.33 12.02 14.81
CA ARG A 451 -5.64 10.61 14.54
C ARG A 451 -6.77 10.55 13.53
N VAL A 452 -6.59 9.74 12.48
CA VAL A 452 -7.59 9.55 11.40
C VAL A 452 -7.52 8.10 10.97
N GLU A 453 -8.31 7.23 11.61
CA GLU A 453 -8.05 5.78 11.56
C GLU A 453 -8.30 5.11 10.20
N THR A 454 -8.88 5.84 9.24
CA THR A 454 -9.03 5.40 7.84
C THR A 454 -7.84 5.76 6.94
N GLN A 455 -6.84 6.48 7.46
CA GLN A 455 -5.64 6.92 6.74
C GLN A 455 -4.37 6.27 7.31
N VAL A 456 -3.28 6.29 6.53
CA VAL A 456 -1.94 5.93 7.06
C VAL A 456 -1.35 7.01 7.96
N GLY A 457 -0.35 6.61 8.74
CA GLY A 457 0.20 7.37 9.86
C GLY A 457 0.88 8.70 9.56
N PHE A 458 1.38 8.93 8.34
CA PHE A 458 2.04 10.21 8.02
C PHE A 458 1.04 11.38 7.93
N LYS A 459 -0.23 11.09 7.55
CA LYS A 459 -1.33 12.06 7.56
C LYS A 459 -1.73 12.49 8.97
N MET A 460 -1.37 11.70 9.98
CA MET A 460 -1.70 11.93 11.38
C MET A 460 -0.64 12.80 12.04
N ALA A 461 -0.67 14.10 11.70
CA ALA A 461 0.29 15.12 12.13
C ALA A 461 0.56 15.10 13.64
N LYS A 462 1.83 15.29 14.00
CA LYS A 462 2.35 15.35 15.37
C LYS A 462 2.71 16.79 15.71
N TRP A 463 2.83 17.11 17.01
CA TRP A 463 3.34 18.40 17.48
C TRP A 463 2.55 19.58 16.90
N ILE A 464 1.23 19.41 16.80
CA ILE A 464 0.35 20.42 16.18
C ILE A 464 0.38 21.66 17.05
N ASN A 465 0.47 22.84 16.45
CA ASN A 465 0.32 24.12 17.14
C ASN A 465 -0.66 25.07 16.43
N GLN A 466 -1.05 24.76 15.19
CA GLN A 466 -2.00 25.57 14.46
C GLN A 466 -2.85 24.74 13.49
N ILE A 467 -4.12 25.10 13.37
CA ILE A 467 -5.12 24.48 12.50
C ILE A 467 -5.81 25.57 11.69
N GLU A 468 -5.78 25.47 10.37
CA GLU A 468 -6.37 26.44 9.45
C GLU A 468 -7.41 25.78 8.56
N PHE A 469 -8.64 26.28 8.56
CA PHE A 469 -9.66 25.87 7.60
C PHE A 469 -9.46 26.64 6.29
N VAL A 470 -9.30 25.94 5.17
CA VAL A 470 -8.91 26.55 3.88
C VAL A 470 -9.78 26.05 2.74
N ASN A 471 -9.94 26.86 1.69
CA ASN A 471 -10.68 26.49 0.48
C ASN A 471 -9.81 25.72 -0.53
N SER A 472 -8.49 25.89 -0.45
CA SER A 472 -7.49 25.33 -1.34
C SER A 472 -6.15 25.26 -0.62
N TYR A 473 -5.38 24.22 -0.90
CA TYR A 473 -4.01 24.04 -0.42
C TYR A 473 -2.97 24.31 -1.51
N ALA A 474 -3.37 24.73 -2.72
CA ALA A 474 -2.46 24.91 -3.85
C ALA A 474 -1.34 25.94 -3.59
N GLY A 475 -1.58 26.92 -2.71
CA GLY A 475 -0.60 27.93 -2.29
C GLY A 475 0.17 27.57 -1.01
N ILE A 476 -0.06 26.39 -0.42
CA ILE A 476 0.62 25.94 0.79
C ILE A 476 1.72 24.97 0.37
N GLY A 477 2.96 25.23 0.81
CA GLY A 477 4.12 24.43 0.41
C GLY A 477 4.30 24.39 -1.12
N LYS A 478 4.36 23.19 -1.69
CA LYS A 478 4.40 22.93 -3.14
C LYS A 478 3.03 22.55 -3.71
N GLY A 479 1.95 22.73 -2.94
CA GLY A 479 0.58 22.59 -3.39
C GLY A 479 0.09 21.15 -3.56
N ALA A 480 0.73 20.16 -2.93
CA ALA A 480 0.32 18.75 -3.04
C ALA A 480 -0.50 18.21 -1.86
N GLY A 481 -0.73 19.03 -0.83
CA GLY A 481 -1.64 18.70 0.28
C GLY A 481 -0.98 18.09 1.51
N GLY A 482 0.31 18.35 1.72
CA GLY A 482 1.07 17.95 2.90
C GLY A 482 2.57 17.91 2.60
N TRP A 483 3.38 17.89 3.65
CA TRP A 483 4.84 17.93 3.51
C TRP A 483 5.37 16.66 2.83
N ARG A 484 4.81 15.47 3.13
CA ARG A 484 5.26 14.20 2.53
C ARG A 484 4.84 14.12 1.06
N GLU A 485 3.66 14.62 0.71
CA GLU A 485 3.17 14.75 -0.65
C GLU A 485 4.05 15.70 -1.46
N ASP A 486 4.54 16.77 -0.84
CA ASP A 486 5.40 17.77 -1.44
C ASP A 486 6.83 17.28 -1.67
N ASN A 487 7.39 16.51 -0.73
CA ASN A 487 8.83 16.23 -0.71
C ASN A 487 9.18 14.78 -1.03
N VAL A 488 8.30 13.82 -0.68
CA VAL A 488 8.48 12.38 -0.97
C VAL A 488 7.40 11.82 -1.91
N TYR A 489 6.59 12.69 -2.51
CA TYR A 489 5.63 12.38 -3.58
C TYR A 489 4.58 11.33 -3.22
N TYR A 490 4.21 11.24 -1.94
CA TYR A 490 3.09 10.40 -1.52
C TYR A 490 1.78 10.90 -2.13
N ASP A 491 0.80 10.02 -2.27
CA ASP A 491 -0.57 10.46 -2.57
C ASP A 491 -1.12 11.25 -1.37
N LYS A 492 -1.97 12.24 -1.63
CA LYS A 492 -2.65 13.01 -0.57
C LYS A 492 -3.65 12.17 0.19
N ASN A 493 -4.41 11.38 -0.57
CA ASN A 493 -5.39 10.47 -0.02
C ASN A 493 -4.70 9.12 0.11
N VAL A 494 -4.82 8.45 1.25
CA VAL A 494 -4.02 7.23 1.55
C VAL A 494 -4.79 6.24 2.42
N GLU A 495 -6.05 6.00 2.02
CA GLU A 495 -6.93 4.92 2.47
C GLU A 495 -6.50 3.52 1.99
N ILE A 496 -5.54 3.42 1.05
CA ILE A 496 -5.02 2.17 0.47
C ILE A 496 -3.52 2.03 0.64
#